data_AF-A0A2W4IP30-F1
#
_entry.id   AF-A0A2W4IP30-F1
#
_cell.length_a   1.000
_cell.length_b   1.000
_cell.length_c   1.000
_cell.angle_alpha   90.00
_cell.angle_beta   90.00
_cell.angle_gamma   90.00
#
_symmetry.space_group_name_H-M   'P 1'
#
loop_
_entity.id
_entity.type
_entity.pdbx_description
1 polymer ?
#
loop_
_entity_poly.entity_id
_entity_poly.type
_entity_poly.pdbx_seq_one_letter_code
_entity_poly.pdbx_strand_id
1 'polypeptide(L)'
;MAILRPTWQDIITEHGVETWQDWPWDTWLGPYVVISPRRYRVRVRVYRAGEWVDITSRVASGAIRESNDQPVATLELRLLNGRQYPSLAPRRKDSPLNRVNGQYVPLLWIGRLIAVEAAFSEDGSEPDEWWPVFLGELEDEIDTESTERGTYVRLFCRDMAARLQRAYIAGPWSFENMYASQMIQAILDRAYSEGLIQEPVTVRLVGADDFWVERYD
;
A
#
# COMPACT_ATOMS: atom_id res chain seq x y z
N MET A 1 -11.62 10.36 26.46
CA MET A 1 -12.10 8.97 26.31
C MET A 1 -11.26 8.35 25.19
N ALA A 2 -10.32 7.47 25.52
CA ALA A 2 -9.43 6.89 24.53
C ALA A 2 -10.19 5.82 23.73
N ILE A 3 -10.26 5.98 22.41
CA ILE A 3 -10.81 4.96 21.50
C ILE A 3 -9.67 3.97 21.28
N LEU A 4 -9.69 2.86 22.03
CA LEU A 4 -8.81 1.73 21.80
C LEU A 4 -9.20 1.10 20.46
N ARG A 5 -8.25 1.00 19.53
CA ARG A 5 -8.44 0.31 18.25
C ARG A 5 -8.39 -1.20 18.51
N PRO A 6 -9.37 -1.99 18.07
CA PRO A 6 -9.31 -3.44 18.21
C PRO A 6 -8.14 -3.99 17.38
N THR A 7 -7.40 -4.90 17.98
CA THR A 7 -6.34 -5.65 17.33
C THR A 7 -6.93 -6.82 16.54
N TRP A 8 -6.16 -7.39 15.62
CA TRP A 8 -6.57 -8.58 14.86
C TRP A 8 -6.94 -9.78 15.75
N GLN A 9 -6.34 -9.90 16.94
CA GLN A 9 -6.72 -10.92 17.94
C GLN A 9 -8.11 -10.69 18.54
N ASP A 10 -8.55 -9.44 18.69
CA ASP A 10 -9.84 -9.10 19.30
C ASP A 10 -11.00 -9.55 18.38
N ILE A 11 -10.84 -9.35 17.07
CA ILE A 11 -11.80 -9.75 16.04
C ILE A 11 -11.98 -11.27 15.95
N ILE A 12 -10.89 -12.04 16.16
CA ILE A 12 -10.91 -13.50 16.14
C ILE A 12 -11.58 -14.07 17.40
N THR A 13 -11.40 -13.41 18.54
CA THR A 13 -11.92 -13.86 19.83
C THR A 13 -13.42 -13.58 19.98
N GLU A 14 -13.93 -12.52 19.32
CA GLU A 14 -15.31 -12.05 19.46
C GLU A 14 -16.35 -12.85 18.64
N HIS A 15 -15.92 -13.63 17.63
CA HIS A 15 -16.86 -14.22 16.66
C HIS A 15 -16.97 -15.74 16.59
N GLY A 16 -16.28 -16.49 17.45
CA GLY A 16 -16.63 -17.88 17.77
C GLY A 16 -16.39 -18.93 16.66
N VAL A 17 -15.94 -20.11 17.10
CA VAL A 17 -15.55 -21.26 16.27
C VAL A 17 -16.73 -22.25 16.16
N GLU A 18 -17.58 -22.15 15.14
CA GLU A 18 -18.59 -23.17 14.80
C GLU A 18 -18.83 -23.09 13.27
N THR A 19 -18.69 -24.11 12.42
CA THR A 19 -18.75 -25.58 12.52
C THR A 19 -17.91 -26.22 11.39
N TRP A 20 -17.08 -27.21 11.72
CA TRP A 20 -16.20 -27.95 10.80
C TRP A 20 -16.65 -29.42 10.71
N GLN A 21 -17.26 -29.88 9.61
CA GLN A 21 -17.48 -31.34 9.43
C GLN A 21 -17.27 -31.93 8.01
N ASP A 22 -17.12 -31.15 6.93
CA ASP A 22 -17.05 -31.74 5.56
C ASP A 22 -15.84 -31.32 4.70
N TRP A 23 -14.72 -30.90 5.28
CA TRP A 23 -13.54 -30.49 4.50
C TRP A 23 -12.45 -31.58 4.46
N PRO A 24 -11.88 -31.93 3.28
CA PRO A 24 -10.85 -32.96 3.17
C PRO A 24 -9.62 -32.60 3.99
N TRP A 25 -9.23 -33.49 4.91
CA TRP A 25 -8.21 -33.33 5.93
C TRP A 25 -6.75 -33.32 5.42
N ASP A 26 -6.54 -33.25 4.10
CA ASP A 26 -5.23 -33.49 3.47
C ASP A 26 -4.54 -32.28 2.83
N THR A 27 -5.01 -31.05 3.10
CA THR A 27 -4.26 -29.84 2.70
C THR A 27 -3.88 -29.03 3.93
N TRP A 28 -2.67 -29.29 4.43
CA TRP A 28 -1.97 -28.41 5.36
C TRP A 28 -1.74 -27.05 4.70
N LEU A 29 -2.64 -26.11 4.97
CA LEU A 29 -2.45 -24.69 4.82
C LEU A 29 -2.53 -24.08 6.23
N GLY A 30 -1.55 -23.25 6.58
CA GLY A 30 -1.50 -22.52 7.86
C GLY A 30 -2.68 -21.55 8.08
N PRO A 31 -2.54 -20.52 8.93
CA PRO A 31 -3.68 -19.80 9.49
C PRO A 31 -4.39 -18.95 8.44
N TYR A 32 -5.40 -19.49 7.77
CA TYR A 32 -6.22 -18.76 6.82
C TYR A 32 -7.62 -18.56 7.40
N VAL A 33 -8.01 -17.29 7.53
CA VAL A 33 -9.39 -16.86 7.77
C VAL A 33 -10.16 -17.03 6.46
N VAL A 34 -11.24 -17.82 6.48
CA VAL A 34 -12.18 -17.92 5.35
C VAL A 34 -13.23 -16.83 5.50
N ILE A 35 -13.14 -15.78 4.67
CA ILE A 35 -14.03 -14.62 4.71
C ILE A 35 -15.22 -14.81 3.75
N SER A 36 -16.44 -14.73 4.28
CA SER A 36 -17.71 -14.78 3.54
C SER A 36 -17.84 -13.62 2.51
N PRO A 37 -18.44 -13.85 1.33
CA PRO A 37 -18.26 -12.98 0.18
C PRO A 37 -19.23 -11.80 0.24
N ARG A 38 -18.73 -10.58 0.50
CA ARG A 38 -19.24 -9.27 0.03
C ARG A 38 -18.96 -8.09 0.98
N ARG A 39 -18.47 -8.34 2.20
CA ARG A 39 -18.33 -7.29 3.20
C ARG A 39 -17.09 -6.40 3.07
N TYR A 40 -16.09 -6.86 2.33
CA TYR A 40 -14.86 -6.10 2.14
C TYR A 40 -14.79 -5.60 0.70
N ARG A 41 -14.45 -4.32 0.56
CA ARG A 41 -14.12 -3.69 -0.71
C ARG A 41 -12.66 -3.30 -0.67
N VAL A 42 -11.99 -3.44 -1.80
CA VAL A 42 -10.60 -3.02 -1.99
C VAL A 42 -10.56 -2.06 -3.15
N ARG A 43 -9.81 -0.97 -2.98
CA ARG A 43 -9.57 0.02 -4.01
C ARG A 43 -8.08 0.20 -4.20
N VAL A 44 -7.64 0.24 -5.45
CA VAL A 44 -6.25 0.49 -5.83
C VAL A 44 -6.18 1.77 -6.65
N ARG A 45 -5.36 2.72 -6.21
CA ARG A 45 -5.22 4.03 -6.84
C ARG A 45 -3.76 4.35 -7.09
N VAL A 46 -3.49 5.05 -8.19
CA VAL A 46 -2.16 5.55 -8.54
C VAL A 46 -2.24 7.06 -8.66
N TYR A 47 -1.33 7.78 -8.02
CA TYR A 47 -1.30 9.23 -8.11
C TYR A 47 -0.57 9.67 -9.38
N ARG A 48 -1.20 10.56 -10.15
CA ARG A 48 -0.62 11.10 -11.38
C ARG A 48 -1.13 12.51 -11.60
N ALA A 49 -0.23 13.45 -11.89
CA ALA A 49 -0.56 14.80 -12.34
C ALA A 49 -1.57 15.54 -11.43
N GLY A 50 -1.44 15.39 -10.12
CA GLY A 50 -2.28 16.09 -9.15
C GLY A 50 -3.49 15.30 -8.64
N GLU A 51 -3.79 14.14 -9.22
CA GLU A 51 -5.00 13.36 -8.92
C GLU A 51 -4.70 11.88 -8.62
N TRP A 52 -5.55 11.27 -7.79
CA TRP A 52 -5.58 9.83 -7.60
C TRP A 52 -6.45 9.18 -8.67
N VAL A 53 -5.86 8.32 -9.49
CA VAL A 53 -6.57 7.57 -10.54
C VAL A 53 -6.88 6.17 -10.03
N ASP A 54 -8.17 5.82 -10.01
CA ASP A 54 -8.64 4.48 -9.63
C ASP A 54 -8.35 3.46 -10.74
N ILE A 55 -7.61 2.40 -10.40
CA ILE A 55 -7.26 1.29 -11.29
C ILE A 55 -7.80 -0.06 -10.80
N THR A 56 -8.70 -0.06 -9.82
CA THR A 56 -9.26 -1.25 -9.18
C THR A 56 -9.87 -2.22 -10.20
N SER A 57 -10.61 -1.69 -11.18
CA SER A 57 -11.21 -2.47 -12.27
C SER A 57 -10.19 -3.22 -13.14
N ARG A 58 -8.90 -2.87 -13.03
CA ARG A 58 -7.81 -3.49 -13.79
C ARG A 58 -7.06 -4.53 -12.98
N VAL A 59 -7.28 -4.65 -11.68
CA VAL A 59 -6.57 -5.61 -10.84
C VAL A 59 -7.09 -7.02 -11.14
N ALA A 60 -6.23 -7.87 -11.70
CA ALA A 60 -6.51 -9.29 -11.90
C ALA A 60 -6.19 -10.09 -10.63
N SER A 61 -5.07 -9.75 -9.98
CA SER A 61 -4.65 -10.33 -8.70
C SER A 61 -3.69 -9.39 -7.98
N GLY A 62 -3.59 -9.53 -6.67
CA GLY A 62 -2.66 -8.74 -5.88
C GLY A 62 -2.37 -9.39 -4.52
N ALA A 63 -1.22 -9.06 -3.95
CA ALA A 63 -0.84 -9.47 -2.61
C ALA A 63 -0.05 -8.35 -1.92
N ILE A 64 -0.40 -8.06 -0.68
CA ILE A 64 0.42 -7.26 0.24
C ILE A 64 1.09 -8.25 1.19
N ARG A 65 2.39 -8.08 1.42
CA ARG A 65 3.14 -8.88 2.39
C ARG A 65 3.82 -7.97 3.38
N GLU A 66 3.55 -8.24 4.64
CA GLU A 66 4.16 -7.60 5.80
C GLU A 66 4.90 -8.67 6.61
N SER A 67 6.02 -8.30 7.22
CA SER A 67 6.78 -9.17 8.10
C SER A 67 7.39 -8.35 9.22
N ASN A 68 7.41 -8.87 10.43
CA ASN A 68 8.13 -8.23 11.53
C ASN A 68 9.65 -8.24 11.32
N ASP A 69 10.16 -9.17 10.50
CA ASP A 69 11.59 -9.30 10.18
C ASP A 69 12.01 -8.42 8.99
N GLN A 70 11.05 -7.90 8.23
CA GLN A 70 11.32 -7.00 7.11
C GLN A 70 10.66 -5.65 7.36
N PRO A 71 11.43 -4.56 7.55
CA PRO A 71 10.88 -3.26 7.95
C PRO A 71 10.17 -2.51 6.81
N VAL A 72 9.85 -3.21 5.71
CA VAL A 72 9.13 -2.68 4.55
C VAL A 72 8.07 -3.69 4.12
N ALA A 73 6.84 -3.23 3.96
CA ALA A 73 5.80 -4.01 3.30
C ALA A 73 6.05 -4.03 1.78
N THR A 74 5.60 -5.10 1.13
CA THR A 74 5.66 -5.24 -0.34
C THR A 74 4.26 -5.38 -0.92
N LEU A 75 4.07 -4.82 -2.10
CA LEU A 75 2.87 -4.95 -2.92
C LEU A 75 3.26 -5.56 -4.26
N GLU A 76 2.66 -6.71 -4.56
CA GLU A 76 2.70 -7.31 -5.89
C GLU A 76 1.31 -7.22 -6.52
N LEU A 77 1.20 -6.65 -7.72
CA LEU A 77 -0.04 -6.58 -8.49
C LEU A 77 0.14 -7.15 -9.88
N ARG A 78 -0.93 -7.77 -10.37
CA ARG A 78 -1.08 -8.13 -11.78
C ARG A 78 -2.31 -7.42 -12.34
N LEU A 79 -2.09 -6.57 -13.34
CA LEU A 79 -3.10 -5.71 -13.93
C LEU A 79 -3.47 -6.17 -15.34
N LEU A 80 -4.75 -6.17 -15.68
CA LEU A 80 -5.26 -6.43 -17.02
C LEU A 80 -4.79 -5.36 -18.01
N ASN A 81 -4.13 -5.78 -19.08
CA ASN A 81 -3.60 -4.90 -20.10
C ASN A 81 -4.09 -5.32 -21.49
N GLY A 82 -5.14 -4.69 -22.00
CA GLY A 82 -5.49 -4.73 -23.43
C GLY A 82 -6.77 -5.46 -23.85
N ARG A 83 -6.86 -5.62 -25.18
CA ARG A 83 -8.01 -5.88 -26.10
C ARG A 83 -9.27 -5.04 -25.93
N GLN A 84 -9.88 -4.96 -24.76
CA GLN A 84 -11.13 -4.20 -24.54
C GLN A 84 -10.91 -2.86 -23.84
N TYR A 85 -9.66 -2.60 -23.44
CA TYR A 85 -9.31 -1.45 -22.66
C TYR A 85 -8.07 -0.73 -23.20
N PRO A 86 -7.96 0.59 -22.98
CA PRO A 86 -6.70 1.30 -23.15
C PRO A 86 -5.56 0.60 -22.38
N SER A 87 -4.38 0.58 -22.99
CA SER A 87 -3.21 -0.09 -22.44
C SER A 87 -2.65 0.64 -21.22
N LEU A 88 -2.29 -0.12 -20.18
CA LEU A 88 -1.59 0.38 -18.99
C LEU A 88 -0.07 0.32 -19.13
N ALA A 89 0.45 -0.36 -20.18
CA ALA A 89 1.88 -0.50 -20.36
C ALA A 89 2.51 0.89 -20.53
N PRO A 90 3.47 1.29 -19.67
CA PRO A 90 3.94 2.68 -19.65
C PRO A 90 4.47 3.17 -20.99
N ARG A 91 5.22 2.30 -21.68
CA ARG A 91 5.90 2.65 -22.94
C ARG A 91 4.95 2.81 -24.14
N ARG A 92 3.65 2.47 -24.00
CA ARG A 92 2.63 2.71 -25.02
C ARG A 92 2.21 4.19 -25.02
N LYS A 93 2.93 5.00 -25.80
CA LYS A 93 2.73 6.46 -25.88
C LYS A 93 1.40 6.89 -26.49
N ASP A 94 0.72 6.00 -27.18
CA ASP A 94 -0.59 6.20 -27.83
C ASP A 94 -1.77 5.92 -26.90
N SER A 95 -1.54 5.25 -25.76
CA SER A 95 -2.61 4.97 -24.82
C SER A 95 -3.11 6.24 -24.12
N PRO A 96 -4.43 6.48 -24.04
CA PRO A 96 -4.99 7.60 -23.28
C PRO A 96 -4.68 7.50 -21.78
N LEU A 97 -4.42 6.30 -21.24
CA LEU A 97 -3.98 6.14 -19.84
C LEU A 97 -2.55 6.63 -19.61
N ASN A 98 -1.76 6.83 -20.67
CA ASN A 98 -0.40 7.38 -20.57
C ASN A 98 -0.33 8.84 -21.03
N ARG A 99 -1.48 9.51 -21.14
CA ARG A 99 -1.56 10.91 -21.55
C ARG A 99 -2.43 11.72 -20.60
N VAL A 100 -1.99 12.94 -20.33
CA VAL A 100 -2.77 13.98 -19.63
C VAL A 100 -2.67 15.24 -20.47
N ASN A 101 -3.82 15.81 -20.86
CA ASN A 101 -3.88 17.00 -21.73
C ASN A 101 -3.02 16.88 -23.00
N GLY A 102 -2.98 15.69 -23.60
CA GLY A 102 -2.21 15.40 -24.81
C GLY A 102 -0.71 15.16 -24.60
N GLN A 103 -0.16 15.46 -23.41
CA GLN A 103 1.23 15.22 -23.07
C GLN A 103 1.43 13.79 -22.56
N TYR A 104 2.60 13.20 -22.84
CA TYR A 104 2.95 11.87 -22.36
C TYR A 104 3.28 11.93 -20.87
N VAL A 105 2.36 11.40 -20.07
CA VAL A 105 2.45 11.30 -18.60
C VAL A 105 1.95 9.90 -18.23
N PRO A 106 2.84 8.88 -18.28
CA PRO A 106 2.46 7.49 -18.03
C PRO A 106 1.86 7.32 -16.64
N LEU A 107 0.77 6.54 -16.54
CA LEU A 107 0.10 6.27 -15.28
C LEU A 107 0.96 5.40 -14.37
N LEU A 108 1.47 4.29 -14.90
CA LEU A 108 2.36 3.39 -14.18
C LEU A 108 3.80 3.76 -14.52
N TRP A 109 4.49 4.52 -13.68
CA TRP A 109 5.85 4.97 -13.96
C TRP A 109 6.67 5.02 -12.69
N ILE A 110 7.99 4.93 -12.86
CA ILE A 110 8.92 5.00 -11.73
C ILE A 110 8.72 6.34 -10.98
N GLY A 111 8.57 6.25 -9.66
CA GLY A 111 8.39 7.38 -8.76
C GLY A 111 6.94 7.77 -8.46
N ARG A 112 5.96 7.11 -9.10
CA ARG A 112 4.53 7.38 -8.86
C ARG A 112 4.07 6.75 -7.55
N LEU A 113 3.23 7.44 -6.79
CA LEU A 113 2.59 6.82 -5.64
C LEU A 113 1.50 5.83 -6.04
N ILE A 114 1.41 4.75 -5.27
CA ILE A 114 0.33 3.78 -5.34
C ILE A 114 -0.25 3.56 -3.93
N ALA A 115 -1.57 3.52 -3.85
CA ALA A 115 -2.30 3.26 -2.62
C ALA A 115 -3.24 2.06 -2.79
N VAL A 116 -3.30 1.21 -1.78
CA VAL A 116 -4.33 0.19 -1.62
C VAL A 116 -5.12 0.53 -0.37
N GLU A 117 -6.43 0.58 -0.52
CA GLU A 117 -7.35 0.90 0.55
C GLU A 117 -8.37 -0.21 0.67
N ALA A 118 -8.80 -0.47 1.91
CA ALA A 118 -9.87 -1.39 2.19
C ALA A 118 -11.00 -0.66 2.89
N ALA A 119 -12.20 -1.14 2.68
CA ALA A 119 -13.38 -0.64 3.35
C ALA A 119 -14.33 -1.78 3.67
N PHE A 120 -15.11 -1.57 4.71
CA PHE A 120 -16.16 -2.49 5.13
C PHE A 120 -17.51 -1.96 4.65
N SER A 121 -18.33 -2.84 4.09
CA SER A 121 -19.68 -2.55 3.63
C SER A 121 -20.59 -3.68 4.08
N GLU A 122 -21.48 -3.39 5.03
CA GLU A 122 -22.34 -4.40 5.67
C GLU A 122 -23.33 -5.04 4.69
N ASP A 123 -23.87 -4.22 3.79
CA ASP A 123 -24.93 -4.55 2.84
C ASP A 123 -24.45 -4.65 1.38
N GLY A 124 -23.17 -4.36 1.13
CA GLY A 124 -22.56 -4.34 -0.19
C GLY A 124 -22.72 -3.03 -0.95
N SER A 125 -23.28 -1.98 -0.33
CA SER A 125 -23.25 -0.60 -0.82
C SER A 125 -21.83 -0.06 -0.99
N GLU A 126 -21.68 1.06 -1.70
CA GLU A 126 -20.39 1.74 -1.81
C GLU A 126 -19.99 2.26 -0.41
N PRO A 127 -18.78 1.93 0.09
CA PRO A 127 -18.35 2.39 1.40
C PRO A 127 -18.09 3.89 1.45
N ASP A 128 -18.56 4.52 2.51
CA ASP A 128 -18.34 5.94 2.80
C ASP A 128 -16.95 6.21 3.40
N GLU A 129 -16.35 5.20 4.04
CA GLU A 129 -15.05 5.30 4.71
C GLU A 129 -14.06 4.27 4.18
N TRP A 130 -12.88 4.75 3.79
CA TRP A 130 -11.80 3.93 3.23
C TRP A 130 -10.56 4.04 4.10
N TRP A 131 -9.99 2.90 4.44
CA TRP A 131 -8.82 2.78 5.30
C TRP A 131 -7.59 2.44 4.46
N PRO A 132 -6.48 3.18 4.59
CA PRO A 132 -5.25 2.85 3.88
C PRO A 132 -4.67 1.53 4.42
N VAL A 133 -4.41 0.59 3.52
CA VAL A 133 -3.75 -0.69 3.82
C VAL A 133 -2.31 -0.67 3.33
N PHE A 134 -2.06 0.00 2.20
CA PHE A 134 -0.72 0.14 1.66
C PHE A 134 -0.58 1.51 1.01
N LEU A 135 0.56 2.15 1.23
CA LEU A 135 0.99 3.32 0.48
C LEU A 135 2.46 3.12 0.13
N GLY A 136 2.79 3.21 -1.14
CA GLY A 136 4.14 3.01 -1.64
C GLY A 136 4.43 3.79 -2.91
N GLU A 137 5.64 3.58 -3.41
CA GLU A 137 6.15 4.23 -4.62
C GLU A 137 6.45 3.14 -5.66
N LEU A 138 5.96 3.34 -6.89
CA LEU A 138 6.27 2.44 -8.00
C LEU A 138 7.74 2.60 -8.36
N GLU A 139 8.61 1.74 -7.87
CA GLU A 139 10.06 1.91 -8.07
C GLU A 139 10.84 0.63 -8.36
N ASP A 140 10.31 -0.52 -7.95
CA ASP A 140 11.06 -1.76 -8.03
C ASP A 140 10.87 -2.46 -9.39
N GLU A 141 9.63 -2.80 -9.76
CA GLU A 141 9.36 -3.50 -11.02
C GLU A 141 8.05 -3.05 -11.68
N ILE A 142 8.12 -2.76 -12.99
CA ILE A 142 6.97 -2.56 -13.87
C ILE A 142 7.25 -3.28 -15.18
N ASP A 143 6.62 -4.44 -15.39
CA ASP A 143 6.83 -5.26 -16.59
C ASP A 143 5.53 -5.62 -17.30
N THR A 144 5.61 -5.85 -18.61
CA THR A 144 4.48 -6.31 -19.43
C THR A 144 4.64 -7.79 -19.76
N GLU A 145 3.75 -8.60 -19.22
CA GLU A 145 3.71 -10.04 -19.45
C GLU A 145 2.64 -10.36 -20.52
N SER A 146 2.97 -11.22 -21.48
CA SER A 146 1.97 -11.76 -22.42
C SER A 146 1.86 -13.27 -22.24
N THR A 147 0.65 -13.73 -21.99
CA THR A 147 0.32 -15.16 -21.81
C THR A 147 -0.78 -15.57 -22.77
N GLU A 148 -1.02 -16.88 -22.90
CA GLU A 148 -2.15 -17.41 -23.66
C GLU A 148 -3.52 -16.88 -23.16
N ARG A 149 -3.60 -16.50 -21.87
CA ARG A 149 -4.82 -15.98 -21.23
C ARG A 149 -5.02 -14.47 -21.40
N GLY A 150 -4.03 -13.77 -21.95
CA GLY A 150 -4.06 -12.32 -22.14
C GLY A 150 -2.73 -11.63 -21.82
N THR A 151 -2.73 -10.32 -22.00
CA THR A 151 -1.59 -9.45 -21.66
C THR A 151 -1.86 -8.76 -20.33
N TYR A 152 -0.84 -8.70 -19.49
CA TYR A 152 -0.88 -8.14 -18.15
C TYR A 152 0.26 -7.14 -17.94
N VAL A 153 0.10 -6.23 -16.99
CA VAL A 153 1.21 -5.47 -16.41
C VAL A 153 1.44 -6.00 -14.99
N ARG A 154 2.66 -6.44 -14.70
CA ARG A 154 3.09 -6.80 -13.36
C ARG A 154 3.72 -5.59 -12.70
N LEU A 155 3.37 -5.38 -11.44
CA LEU A 155 3.93 -4.35 -10.58
C LEU A 155 4.47 -5.01 -9.33
N PHE A 156 5.68 -4.62 -8.94
CA PHE A 156 6.22 -4.89 -7.62
C PHE A 156 6.73 -3.56 -7.06
N CYS A 157 6.36 -3.28 -5.82
CA CYS A 157 6.82 -2.08 -5.12
C CYS A 157 6.82 -2.30 -3.61
N ARG A 158 7.59 -1.48 -2.92
CA ARG A 158 7.60 -1.41 -1.46
C ARG A 158 6.83 -0.19 -0.97
N ASP A 159 6.44 -0.27 0.29
CA ASP A 159 5.80 0.86 0.96
C ASP A 159 6.73 2.06 1.09
N MET A 160 6.19 3.15 1.63
CA MET A 160 6.96 4.38 1.80
C MET A 160 8.23 4.20 2.65
N ALA A 161 8.30 3.21 3.55
CA ALA A 161 9.46 3.00 4.41
C ALA A 161 10.71 2.57 3.63
N ALA A 162 10.57 2.06 2.39
CA ALA A 162 11.69 1.81 1.49
C ALA A 162 12.49 3.08 1.14
N ARG A 163 11.88 4.27 1.23
CA ARG A 163 12.61 5.54 1.10
C ARG A 163 13.60 5.74 2.25
N LEU A 164 13.22 5.41 3.48
CA LEU A 164 14.10 5.52 4.65
C LEU A 164 15.30 4.58 4.54
N GLN A 165 15.12 3.38 3.99
CA GLN A 165 16.22 2.43 3.78
C GLN A 165 17.26 2.93 2.76
N ARG A 166 16.85 3.77 1.80
CA ARG A 166 17.72 4.32 0.76
C ARG A 166 18.31 5.68 1.12
N ALA A 167 17.64 6.41 2.02
CA ALA A 167 18.04 7.76 2.39
C ALA A 167 19.43 7.72 3.06
N TYR A 168 20.38 8.44 2.47
CA TYR A 168 21.66 8.69 3.10
C TYR A 168 21.55 9.90 4.03
N ILE A 169 21.92 9.72 5.30
CA ILE A 169 22.02 10.81 6.26
C ILE A 169 23.34 11.56 6.00
N ALA A 170 23.25 12.65 5.23
CA ALA A 170 24.40 13.51 4.96
C ALA A 170 24.64 14.47 6.14
N GLY A 171 25.57 14.10 7.02
CA GLY A 171 26.01 14.89 8.18
C GLY A 171 25.29 14.52 9.49
N PRO A 172 25.78 15.03 10.63
CA PRO A 172 25.23 14.68 11.93
C PRO A 172 23.82 15.24 12.08
N TRP A 173 22.88 14.39 12.50
CA TRP A 173 21.59 14.80 13.01
C TRP A 173 21.64 14.72 14.53
N SER A 174 21.44 15.86 15.18
CA SER A 174 21.40 15.96 16.63
C SER A 174 19.96 16.10 17.10
N PHE A 175 19.56 15.20 18.00
CA PHE A 175 18.28 15.23 18.68
C PHE A 175 18.57 15.33 20.19
N GLU A 176 17.99 16.30 20.88
CA GLU A 176 18.24 16.54 22.31
C GLU A 176 16.90 16.70 23.04
N ASN A 177 16.80 16.11 24.24
CA ASN A 177 15.67 16.24 25.16
C ASN A 177 14.30 15.97 24.51
N MET A 178 14.15 14.81 23.89
CA MET A 178 12.90 14.43 23.23
C MET A 178 12.60 12.93 23.36
N TYR A 179 11.32 12.59 23.22
CA TYR A 179 10.87 11.21 23.12
C TYR A 179 11.33 10.59 21.80
N ALA A 180 11.54 9.27 21.80
CA ALA A 180 11.88 8.52 20.60
C ALA A 180 10.82 8.69 19.50
N SER A 181 9.55 8.80 19.89
CA SER A 181 8.44 9.12 18.99
C SER A 181 8.60 10.47 18.28
N GLN A 182 9.01 11.50 19.02
CA GLN A 182 9.28 12.84 18.49
C GLN A 182 10.49 12.83 17.55
N MET A 183 11.55 12.09 17.92
CA MET A 183 12.72 11.90 17.07
C MET A 183 12.36 11.19 15.77
N ILE A 184 11.59 10.09 15.83
CA ILE A 184 11.12 9.36 14.65
C ILE A 184 10.26 10.28 13.78
N GLN A 185 9.31 11.03 14.36
CA GLN A 185 8.50 11.97 13.59
C GLN A 185 9.36 13.03 12.91
N ALA A 186 10.38 13.58 13.57
CA ALA A 186 11.30 14.55 12.97
C ALA A 186 12.11 13.95 11.80
N ILE A 187 12.52 12.68 11.91
CA ILE A 187 13.16 11.94 10.81
C ILE A 187 12.19 11.79 9.62
N LEU A 188 10.94 11.41 9.89
CA LEU A 188 9.89 11.28 8.87
C LEU A 188 9.61 12.63 8.20
N ASP A 189 9.34 13.69 8.96
CA ASP A 189 9.04 15.02 8.42
C ASP A 189 10.16 15.51 7.49
N ARG A 190 11.42 15.21 7.82
CA ARG A 190 12.56 15.53 6.96
C ARG A 190 12.59 14.67 5.70
N ALA A 191 12.44 13.35 5.84
CA ALA A 191 12.51 12.39 4.73
C ALA A 191 11.37 12.56 3.71
N TYR A 192 10.19 13.02 4.17
CA TYR A 192 8.98 13.21 3.36
C TYR A 192 8.62 14.70 3.15
N SER A 193 9.57 15.62 3.40
CA SER A 193 9.35 17.06 3.23
C SER A 193 8.99 17.47 1.78
N GLU A 194 8.21 18.56 1.65
CA GLU A 194 7.80 19.11 0.36
C GLU A 194 9.02 19.38 -0.54
N GLY A 195 8.95 18.87 -1.78
CA GLY A 195 10.04 18.99 -2.77
C GLY A 195 10.94 17.76 -2.88
N LEU A 196 10.93 16.84 -1.91
CA LEU A 196 11.57 15.52 -2.04
C LEU A 196 10.64 14.47 -2.65
N ILE A 197 9.33 14.68 -2.55
CA ILE A 197 8.27 13.85 -3.14
C ILE A 197 7.48 14.74 -4.08
N GLN A 198 7.25 14.29 -5.31
CA GLN A 198 6.47 15.04 -6.29
C GLN A 198 4.98 15.08 -5.90
N GLU A 199 4.56 14.13 -5.06
CA GLU A 199 3.20 13.93 -4.59
C GLU A 199 3.03 14.23 -3.09
N PRO A 200 1.84 14.68 -2.65
CA PRO A 200 1.59 15.05 -1.26
C PRO A 200 1.45 13.79 -0.38
N VAL A 201 2.49 13.46 0.38
CA VAL A 201 2.46 12.42 1.41
C VAL A 201 2.75 13.03 2.77
N THR A 202 1.94 12.69 3.76
CA THR A 202 2.25 12.96 5.16
C THR A 202 2.31 11.63 5.89
N VAL A 203 3.50 11.28 6.37
CA VAL A 203 3.70 10.09 7.22
C VAL A 203 3.70 10.53 8.67
N ARG A 204 2.90 9.86 9.51
CA ARG A 204 2.84 10.12 10.94
C ARG A 204 3.12 8.86 11.72
N LEU A 205 3.90 8.99 12.77
CA LEU A 205 4.04 7.93 13.76
C LEU A 205 2.69 7.74 14.48
N VAL A 206 2.27 6.49 14.63
CA VAL A 206 1.06 6.10 15.37
C VAL A 206 1.50 5.36 16.62
N GLY A 207 1.15 5.87 17.80
CA GLY A 207 1.53 5.28 19.09
C GLY A 207 1.61 6.32 20.20
N ALA A 208 1.69 5.86 21.44
CA ALA A 208 2.00 6.72 22.59
C ALA A 208 3.53 6.89 22.71
N ASP A 209 3.95 7.89 23.49
CA ASP A 209 5.37 8.13 23.76
C ASP A 209 5.90 7.07 24.73
N ASP A 210 6.69 6.11 24.23
CA ASP A 210 7.09 4.94 25.04
C ASP A 210 8.54 5.01 25.55
N PHE A 211 9.38 5.94 25.05
CA PHE A 211 10.81 6.00 25.41
C PHE A 211 11.39 7.42 25.33
N TRP A 212 12.12 7.87 26.35
CA TRP A 212 12.77 9.19 26.42
C TRP A 212 14.27 9.07 26.14
N VAL A 213 14.81 9.96 25.29
CA VAL A 213 16.24 9.98 24.95
C VAL A 213 16.92 11.11 25.72
N GLU A 214 17.70 10.75 26.74
CA GLU A 214 18.57 11.70 27.46
C GLU A 214 19.94 11.80 26.81
N ARG A 215 20.46 13.02 26.75
CA ARG A 215 21.86 13.25 26.43
C ARG A 215 22.70 12.77 27.61
N TYR A 216 23.63 11.85 27.36
CA TYR A 216 24.74 11.60 28.27
C TYR A 216 25.90 12.49 27.83
N ASP A 217 26.14 13.53 28.61
CA ASP A 217 27.34 14.36 28.60
C ASP A 217 28.56 13.64 29.20
#